data_AF-G9PLC5-F1
#
_entry.id   AF-G9PLC5-F1
#
_cell.length_a   1.000
_cell.length_b   1.000
_cell.length_c   1.000
_cell.angle_alpha   90.00
_cell.angle_beta   90.00
_cell.angle_gamma   90.00
#
_symmetry.space_group_name_H-M   'P 1'
#
loop_
_entity.id
_entity.type
_entity.pdbx_description
1 polymer ?
#
loop_
_entity_poly.entity_id
_entity_poly.type
_entity_poly.pdbx_seq_one_letter_code
_entity_poly.pdbx_strand_id
1 'polypeptide(L)'
;MSQELSHNEPEAANRGAPLTGAPAGPANPGPPLPAPPRADAALAMAHGLTDHTDRLTGIGQMPLEDRAAALCAIHEELASVLHEAEG
;
A
#
# COMPACT_ATOMS: atom_id res chain seq x y z
N MET A 1 14.46 -41.67 -12.73
CA MET A 1 15.08 -41.75 -11.39
C MET A 1 15.28 -40.32 -10.92
N SER A 2 14.62 -39.77 -9.90
CA SER A 2 13.68 -40.29 -8.91
C SER A 2 12.78 -39.13 -8.49
N GLN A 3 11.50 -39.43 -8.25
CA GLN A 3 10.62 -38.59 -7.44
C GLN A 3 10.92 -38.97 -5.98
N GLU A 4 11.13 -38.00 -5.08
CA GLU A 4 11.02 -38.27 -3.64
C GLU A 4 9.79 -37.55 -3.09
N LEU A 5 8.79 -38.37 -2.78
CA LEU A 5 7.69 -38.09 -1.90
C LEU A 5 8.19 -38.24 -0.46
N SER A 6 8.01 -37.25 0.39
CA SER A 6 7.95 -37.46 1.85
C SER A 6 7.16 -36.30 2.47
N HIS A 7 5.82 -36.35 2.45
CA HIS A 7 4.95 -36.92 3.50
C HIS A 7 5.35 -36.53 4.95
N ASN A 8 4.92 -35.33 5.33
CA ASN A 8 4.05 -34.98 6.48
C ASN A 8 4.21 -35.74 7.83
N GLU A 9 4.62 -34.97 8.87
CA GLU A 9 4.25 -34.88 10.33
C GLU A 9 3.78 -36.16 11.10
N PRO A 10 3.80 -36.27 12.46
CA PRO A 10 3.92 -35.24 13.50
C PRO A 10 4.82 -35.62 14.71
N GLU A 11 5.10 -34.70 15.65
CA GLU A 11 5.11 -35.10 17.07
C GLU A 11 4.73 -33.95 18.01
N ALA A 12 3.48 -34.01 18.48
CA ALA A 12 3.03 -33.29 19.65
C ALA A 12 3.47 -34.04 20.91
N ALA A 13 4.37 -33.44 21.70
CA ALA A 13 4.47 -33.68 23.14
C ALA A 13 5.33 -32.58 23.79
N ASN A 14 4.71 -31.51 24.29
CA ASN A 14 4.35 -31.43 25.72
C ASN A 14 5.57 -31.29 26.64
N ARG A 15 5.85 -30.09 27.15
CA ARG A 15 5.40 -29.61 28.48
C ARG A 15 6.27 -28.44 28.96
N GLY A 16 5.66 -27.31 29.27
CA GLY A 16 6.40 -26.17 29.81
C GLY A 16 5.56 -24.99 30.29
N ALA A 17 4.43 -25.26 30.95
CA ALA A 17 3.63 -24.38 31.82
C ALA A 17 3.03 -23.07 31.26
N PRO A 18 1.81 -22.70 31.66
CA PRO A 18 1.34 -21.33 31.51
C PRO A 18 2.19 -20.48 32.45
N LEU A 19 2.90 -19.49 31.91
CA LEU A 19 3.46 -18.43 32.74
C LEU A 19 2.28 -17.67 33.35
N THR A 20 1.89 -18.16 34.53
CA THR A 20 1.26 -17.49 35.66
C THR A 20 1.20 -15.98 35.47
N GLY A 21 -0.02 -15.46 35.50
CA GLY A 21 -0.36 -14.06 35.27
C GLY A 21 0.63 -13.09 35.89
N ALA A 22 1.29 -12.32 35.02
CA ALA A 22 1.72 -11.00 35.41
C ALA A 22 0.45 -10.15 35.59
N PRO A 23 0.30 -9.38 36.69
CA PRO A 23 -0.76 -8.38 36.72
C PRO A 23 -0.50 -7.45 35.55
N ALA A 24 -1.49 -7.33 34.64
CA ALA A 24 -1.50 -6.28 33.65
C ALA A 24 -1.52 -4.97 34.44
N GLY A 25 -0.34 -4.38 34.64
CA GLY A 25 -0.22 -3.00 35.10
C GLY A 25 -1.06 -2.13 34.16
N PRO A 26 -1.64 -1.02 34.65
CA PRO A 26 -2.49 -0.18 33.81
C PRO A 26 -1.69 0.17 32.56
N ALA A 27 -2.21 -0.23 31.39
CA ALA A 27 -1.65 0.16 30.12
C ALA A 27 -1.63 1.68 30.10
N ASN A 28 -0.44 2.25 30.30
CA ASN A 28 -0.29 3.69 30.30
C ASN A 28 -0.76 4.15 28.91
N PRO A 29 -1.76 5.04 28.80
CA PRO A 29 -2.18 5.53 27.50
C PRO A 29 -0.94 6.19 26.89
N GLY A 30 -0.40 5.59 25.83
CA GLY A 30 0.68 6.21 25.08
C GLY A 30 0.25 7.61 24.64
N PRO A 31 1.21 8.51 24.36
CA PRO A 31 0.88 9.83 23.85
C PRO A 31 -0.09 9.69 22.66
N PRO A 32 -1.11 10.56 22.56
CA PRO A 32 -2.10 10.46 21.50
C PRO A 32 -1.38 10.47 20.15
N LEU A 33 -1.71 9.48 19.33
CA LEU A 33 -1.19 9.40 17.97
C LEU A 33 -1.60 10.69 17.24
N PRO A 34 -0.72 11.27 16.42
CA PRO A 34 -1.10 12.36 15.53
C PRO A 34 -2.35 11.95 14.75
N ALA A 35 -3.35 12.84 14.71
CA ALA A 35 -4.54 12.58 13.93
C ALA A 35 -4.12 12.35 12.47
N PRO A 36 -4.63 11.30 11.80
CA PRO A 36 -4.35 11.10 10.39
C PRO A 36 -4.75 12.36 9.61
N PRO A 37 -3.98 12.74 8.57
CA PRO A 37 -4.30 13.90 7.75
C PRO A 37 -5.76 13.82 7.29
N ARG A 38 -6.48 14.94 7.39
CA ARG A 38 -7.94 14.98 7.15
C ARG A 38 -8.25 14.43 5.76
N ALA A 39 -8.89 13.27 5.72
CA ALA A 39 -9.36 12.63 4.50
C ALA A 39 -10.22 13.55 3.63
N ASP A 40 -10.95 14.50 4.24
CA ASP A 40 -11.76 15.49 3.50
C ASP A 40 -10.93 16.42 2.62
N ALA A 41 -9.74 16.84 3.08
CA ALA A 41 -8.84 17.66 2.28
C ALA A 41 -8.27 16.84 1.10
N ALA A 42 -7.90 15.59 1.36
CA ALA A 42 -7.45 14.67 0.31
C ALA A 42 -8.56 14.37 -0.72
N LEU A 43 -9.82 14.22 -0.27
CA LEU A 43 -10.96 13.98 -1.14
C LEU A 43 -11.27 15.20 -2.02
N ALA A 44 -11.22 16.41 -1.45
CA ALA A 44 -11.41 17.65 -2.19
C ALA A 44 -10.31 17.87 -3.25
N MET A 45 -9.05 17.56 -2.90
CA MET A 45 -7.92 17.59 -3.83
C MET A 45 -8.09 16.57 -4.95
N ALA A 46 -8.56 15.35 -4.63
CA ALA A 46 -8.82 14.31 -5.63
C ALA A 46 -9.93 14.71 -6.63
N HIS A 47 -10.94 15.47 -6.19
CA HIS A 47 -11.98 15.99 -7.09
C HIS A 47 -11.45 17.09 -8.04
N GLY A 48 -10.33 17.73 -7.69
CA GLY A 48 -9.66 18.71 -8.55
C GLY A 48 -8.65 18.11 -9.52
N LEU A 49 -8.41 16.80 -9.48
CA LEU A 49 -7.44 16.15 -10.34
C LEU A 49 -7.94 16.07 -11.79
N THR A 50 -7.06 16.35 -12.74
CA THR A 50 -7.33 16.19 -14.17
C THR A 50 -7.74 14.76 -14.49
N ASP A 51 -8.86 14.59 -15.19
CA ASP A 51 -9.23 13.29 -15.75
C ASP A 51 -8.35 12.97 -16.97
N HIS A 52 -7.68 11.82 -16.92
CA HIS A 52 -6.79 11.36 -17.99
C HIS A 52 -7.42 10.27 -18.88
N THR A 53 -8.69 9.93 -18.69
CA THR A 53 -9.35 8.81 -19.39
C THR A 53 -9.28 8.93 -20.92
N ASP A 54 -9.60 10.10 -21.47
CA ASP A 54 -9.54 10.36 -22.91
C ASP A 54 -8.09 10.32 -23.44
N ARG A 55 -7.15 10.87 -22.66
CA ARG A 55 -5.73 10.89 -23.01
C ARG A 55 -5.14 9.48 -23.02
N LEU A 56 -5.47 8.65 -22.03
CA LEU A 56 -5.07 7.24 -21.97
C LEU A 56 -5.67 6.42 -23.12
N THR A 57 -6.92 6.70 -23.48
CA THR A 57 -7.56 6.10 -24.66
C THR A 57 -6.80 6.45 -25.94
N GLY A 58 -6.39 7.71 -26.10
CA GLY A 58 -5.54 8.17 -27.21
C GLY A 58 -4.18 7.46 -27.23
N ILE A 59 -3.52 7.33 -26.08
CA ILE A 59 -2.24 6.61 -25.95
C ILE A 59 -2.38 5.14 -26.36
N GLY A 60 -3.50 4.50 -26.05
CA GLY A 60 -3.79 3.13 -26.47
C GLY A 60 -3.79 2.93 -28.00
N GLN A 61 -3.98 4.00 -28.77
CA GLN A 61 -3.97 4.00 -30.24
C GLN A 61 -2.62 4.42 -30.85
N MET A 62 -1.67 4.90 -30.05
CA MET A 62 -0.35 5.32 -30.52
C MET A 62 0.54 4.13 -30.92
N PRO A 63 1.58 4.34 -31.76
CA PRO A 63 2.67 3.39 -31.94
C PRO A 63 3.36 3.05 -30.62
N LEU A 64 3.91 1.84 -30.49
CA LEU A 64 4.45 1.37 -29.22
C LEU A 64 5.68 2.19 -28.77
N GLU A 65 6.49 2.65 -29.72
CA GLU A 65 7.62 3.56 -29.48
C GLU A 65 7.21 4.88 -28.79
N ASP A 66 6.02 5.40 -29.10
CA ASP A 66 5.55 6.69 -28.58
C ASP A 66 4.79 6.55 -27.26
N ARG A 67 4.22 5.36 -26.98
CA ARG A 67 3.42 5.10 -25.78
C ARG A 67 4.20 5.33 -24.50
N ALA A 68 5.45 4.87 -24.44
CA ALA A 68 6.27 4.99 -23.24
C ALA A 68 6.50 6.47 -22.87
N ALA A 69 6.87 7.29 -23.86
CA ALA A 69 7.05 8.73 -23.65
C ALA A 69 5.74 9.42 -23.23
N ALA A 70 4.63 9.06 -23.86
CA ALA A 70 3.33 9.64 -23.52
C ALA A 70 2.85 9.24 -22.11
N LEU A 71 3.09 8.01 -21.68
CA LEU A 71 2.82 7.55 -20.32
C LEU A 71 3.74 8.21 -19.29
N CYS A 72 5.04 8.37 -19.59
CA CYS A 72 5.94 9.12 -18.73
C CYS A 72 5.46 10.56 -18.54
N ALA A 73 4.99 11.23 -19.58
CA ALA A 73 4.46 12.58 -19.44
C ALA A 73 3.23 12.67 -18.50
N ILE A 74 2.35 11.66 -18.50
CA ILE A 74 1.25 11.58 -17.51
C ILE A 74 1.81 11.34 -16.10
N HIS A 75 2.81 10.46 -15.97
CA HIS A 75 3.44 10.17 -14.69
C HIS A 75 4.08 11.42 -14.06
N GLU A 76 4.85 12.18 -14.82
CA GLU A 76 5.52 13.40 -14.34
C GLU A 76 4.50 14.48 -13.92
N GLU A 77 3.39 14.62 -14.66
CA GLU A 77 2.30 15.53 -14.30
C GLU A 77 1.67 15.14 -12.95
N LEU A 78 1.31 13.86 -12.78
CA LEU A 78 0.74 13.35 -11.54
C LEU A 78 1.72 13.43 -10.36
N ALA A 79 3.00 13.12 -10.60
CA ALA A 79 4.05 13.23 -9.60
C ALA A 79 4.23 14.69 -9.13
N SER A 80 4.14 15.65 -10.06
CA SER A 80 4.22 17.07 -9.74
C SER A 80 3.04 17.51 -8.87
N VAL A 81 1.82 17.11 -9.21
CA VAL A 81 0.61 17.41 -8.40
C VAL A 81 0.71 16.82 -6.99
N LEU A 82 1.25 15.61 -6.85
CA LEU A 82 1.48 14.99 -5.55
C LEU A 82 2.52 15.77 -4.73
N HIS A 83 3.63 16.15 -5.36
CA HIS A 83 4.68 16.92 -4.70
C HIS A 83 4.17 18.30 -4.23
N GLU A 84 3.38 19.00 -5.05
CA GLU A 84 2.74 20.27 -4.67
C GLU A 84 1.77 20.09 -3.50
N ALA A 85 1.09 18.95 -3.41
CA ALA A 85 0.18 18.65 -2.30
C ALA A 85 0.92 18.31 -0.99
N GLU A 86 2.15 17.82 -1.07
CA GLU A 86 2.98 17.46 0.09
C GLU A 86 3.59 18.70 0.78
N GLY A 87 3.87 19.77 0.03
CA GLY A 87 4.33 21.06 0.54
C GLY A 87 5.84 21.22 0.67
#